data_AF-A0A822YYJ5-F1
#
_entry.id   AF-A0A822YYJ5-F1
#
_cell.length_a   1.000
_cell.length_b   1.000
_cell.length_c   1.000
_cell.angle_alpha   90.00
_cell.angle_beta   90.00
_cell.angle_gamma   90.00
#
_symmetry.space_group_name_H-M   'P 1'
#
loop_
_entity.id
_entity.type
_entity.pdbx_description
1 polymer ?
#
loop_
_entity_poly.entity_id
_entity_poly.type
_entity_poly.pdbx_seq_one_letter_code
_entity_poly.pdbx_strand_id
1 'polypeptide(L)'
;MYVSSLLSCEVQSHRQQMSSLSSFTAVSKPPALLKRFSVPTRSSSSCRYSSMNRLCRFSVSCNYAGSYINEDYAAAPIDVVADVKTERIAVLGGSGFVGSAICKAAVSKGIEVVSLSRSGRPSYSDSWVNQVSWMAGDVFYAKWDEVLVGATAVVSTLGGFGSEEQMKKINGEANILAVGAAKDFGIPKFILISVHDYNLPSFLLSSGYFTGKRKAESEVLSKYPNSGVVLRPGFIYGRRKVDGLEIPLDLIGEPVERILRATENFTKPLNSLPASDIFLAPPVSVDDVALAVINAVVDDDFFGVFTIEQIKEAAAKVRV
;
A
#
# COMPACT_ATOMS: atom_id res chain seq x y z
N MET A 1 -56.40 -19.75 -26.42
CA MET A 1 -56.85 -19.94 -27.82
C MET A 1 -57.97 -18.93 -28.05
N TYR A 2 -57.99 -18.23 -29.20
CA TYR A 2 -58.75 -16.98 -29.47
C TYR A 2 -58.29 -15.77 -28.62
N VAL A 3 -57.92 -14.57 -29.12
CA VAL A 3 -58.08 -13.79 -30.38
C VAL A 3 -59.31 -12.86 -30.44
N SER A 4 -59.06 -11.59 -30.85
CA SER A 4 -60.01 -10.47 -31.10
C SER A 4 -60.67 -9.82 -29.86
N SER A 5 -61.04 -8.52 -29.80
CA SER A 5 -60.80 -7.29 -30.64
C SER A 5 -61.45 -6.07 -29.91
N LEU A 6 -61.40 -4.77 -30.27
CA LEU A 6 -60.84 -3.96 -31.39
C LEU A 6 -60.75 -2.46 -30.96
N LEU A 7 -60.21 -1.60 -31.86
CA LEU A 7 -60.31 -0.12 -32.03
C LEU A 7 -59.20 0.74 -31.33
N SER A 8 -58.34 1.52 -32.02
CA SER A 8 -58.53 2.65 -32.99
C SER A 8 -58.90 3.98 -32.29
N CYS A 9 -58.44 5.19 -32.65
CA CYS A 9 -57.48 5.65 -33.67
C CYS A 9 -56.97 7.10 -33.34
N GLU A 10 -56.13 7.64 -34.23
CA GLU A 10 -55.72 9.06 -34.48
C GLU A 10 -54.45 9.57 -33.77
N VAL A 11 -53.34 10.01 -34.42
CA VAL A 11 -53.04 10.74 -35.69
C VAL A 11 -52.92 12.26 -35.52
N GLN A 12 -51.66 12.74 -35.46
CA GLN A 12 -51.09 13.96 -36.09
C GLN A 12 -49.65 14.10 -35.54
N SER A 13 -48.55 13.99 -36.29
CA SER A 13 -48.13 14.67 -37.54
C SER A 13 -48.14 16.19 -37.44
N HIS A 14 -46.96 16.80 -37.29
CA HIS A 14 -46.57 17.90 -38.19
C HIS A 14 -45.05 17.95 -38.41
N ARG A 15 -44.67 18.47 -39.58
CA ARG A 15 -43.36 18.36 -40.24
C ARG A 15 -43.07 19.69 -40.94
N GLN A 16 -41.86 20.25 -40.78
CA GLN A 16 -41.10 21.13 -41.70
C GLN A 16 -39.88 21.68 -40.90
N GLN A 17 -38.62 21.68 -41.38
CA GLN A 17 -38.04 22.36 -42.56
C GLN A 17 -38.13 23.91 -42.44
N MET A 18 -37.12 24.72 -42.82
CA MET A 18 -35.90 24.47 -43.59
C MET A 18 -34.86 25.60 -43.48
N SER A 19 -33.57 25.24 -43.61
CA SER A 19 -32.58 25.87 -44.52
C SER A 19 -31.78 27.15 -44.19
N SER A 20 -30.70 27.25 -44.98
CA SER A 20 -29.69 28.30 -45.19
C SER A 20 -28.58 28.39 -44.13
N LEU A 21 -27.27 28.45 -44.40
CA LEU A 21 -26.33 28.38 -45.55
C LEU A 21 -25.33 29.54 -45.45
N SER A 22 -24.16 29.34 -46.07
CA SER A 22 -23.06 30.28 -46.31
C SER A 22 -22.06 30.56 -45.16
N SER A 23 -20.74 30.74 -45.37
CA SER A 23 -19.75 29.99 -46.20
C SER A 23 -18.35 30.67 -46.19
N PHE A 24 -17.28 29.88 -46.37
CA PHE A 24 -15.89 30.29 -46.77
C PHE A 24 -15.12 31.20 -45.77
N THR A 25 -13.77 31.28 -45.66
CA THR A 25 -12.54 30.72 -46.31
C THR A 25 -11.47 30.51 -45.18
N ALA A 26 -10.53 29.57 -45.13
CA ALA A 26 -9.45 29.06 -46.01
C ALA A 26 -8.07 29.78 -45.89
N VAL A 27 -6.96 29.02 -46.04
CA VAL A 27 -5.52 29.47 -46.20
C VAL A 27 -4.79 29.84 -44.87
N SER A 28 -3.52 29.50 -44.53
CA SER A 28 -2.35 28.88 -45.22
C SER A 28 -1.34 28.14 -44.28
N LYS A 29 -0.52 27.26 -44.87
CA LYS A 29 0.86 26.81 -44.46
C LYS A 29 1.81 27.10 -45.67
N PRO A 30 3.13 26.88 -45.61
CA PRO A 30 4.16 27.17 -44.59
C PRO A 30 5.28 28.06 -45.21
N PRO A 31 6.55 28.04 -44.72
CA PRO A 31 7.56 27.33 -45.51
C PRO A 31 8.60 26.54 -44.69
N ALA A 32 9.43 25.76 -45.37
CA ALA A 32 10.53 24.96 -44.80
C ALA A 32 11.91 25.53 -45.17
N LEU A 33 12.96 25.13 -44.46
CA LEU A 33 14.34 25.23 -44.95
C LEU A 33 15.20 24.05 -44.48
N LEU A 34 15.84 23.40 -45.45
CA LEU A 34 16.74 22.26 -45.30
C LEU A 34 18.16 22.71 -44.94
N LYS A 35 18.88 21.92 -44.13
CA LYS A 35 20.27 21.56 -44.45
C LYS A 35 20.51 20.08 -44.20
N ARG A 36 21.03 19.41 -45.24
CA ARG A 36 21.43 18.01 -45.30
C ARG A 36 22.94 17.98 -45.48
N PHE A 37 23.69 17.26 -44.65
CA PHE A 37 25.06 16.85 -44.95
C PHE A 37 25.36 15.46 -44.36
N SER A 38 26.38 14.82 -44.94
CA SER A 38 26.49 13.35 -45.01
C SER A 38 27.51 12.76 -44.03
N VAL A 39 27.40 11.43 -43.86
CA VAL A 39 28.28 10.50 -43.13
C VAL A 39 29.78 10.67 -43.51
N PRO A 40 30.71 10.41 -42.57
CA PRO A 40 31.46 9.15 -42.69
C PRO A 40 31.57 8.35 -41.38
N THR A 41 31.92 7.07 -41.54
CA THR A 41 32.06 6.06 -40.48
C THR A 41 33.44 6.08 -39.79
N ARG A 42 33.47 5.54 -38.55
CA ARG A 42 34.41 4.49 -38.04
C ARG A 42 35.18 4.83 -36.74
N SER A 43 35.36 3.76 -35.94
CA SER A 43 36.42 3.52 -34.94
C SER A 43 36.46 4.32 -33.63
N SER A 44 35.95 3.69 -32.57
CA SER A 44 36.67 3.35 -31.33
C SER A 44 37.69 4.34 -30.72
N SER A 45 37.39 4.82 -29.51
CA SER A 45 38.41 4.95 -28.46
C SER A 45 37.75 4.94 -27.07
N SER A 46 38.32 4.14 -26.16
CA SER A 46 37.95 4.10 -24.76
C SER A 46 38.64 5.23 -24.00
N CYS A 47 37.89 6.03 -23.24
CA CYS A 47 38.44 7.00 -22.30
C CYS A 47 38.07 6.63 -20.88
N ARG A 48 39.09 6.43 -20.05
CA ARG A 48 38.98 6.06 -18.63
C ARG A 48 38.65 7.33 -17.84
N TYR A 49 37.57 7.32 -17.06
CA TYR A 49 37.36 8.34 -16.04
C TYR A 49 38.06 7.91 -14.76
N SER A 50 39.22 8.52 -14.48
CA SER A 50 39.99 8.28 -13.25
C SER A 50 39.38 9.04 -12.07
N SER A 51 38.56 8.38 -11.27
CA SER A 51 38.10 8.91 -9.99
C SER A 51 39.19 8.77 -8.93
N MET A 52 39.83 9.89 -8.57
CA MET A 52 40.67 9.96 -7.38
C MET A 52 39.78 10.11 -6.14
N ASN A 53 39.54 9.03 -5.40
CA ASN A 53 39.07 9.14 -4.02
C ASN A 53 40.13 8.63 -3.04
N ARG A 54 40.61 9.56 -2.23
CA ARG A 54 41.68 9.41 -1.24
C ARG A 54 41.05 9.08 0.10
N LEU A 55 41.19 7.86 0.59
CA LEU A 55 40.67 7.45 1.91
C LEU A 55 41.79 6.93 2.82
N CYS A 56 41.72 7.36 4.08
CA CYS A 56 42.75 7.16 5.09
C CYS A 56 42.76 5.70 5.59
N ARG A 57 43.91 5.02 5.46
CA ARG A 57 44.14 3.75 6.15
C ARG A 57 44.49 4.00 7.61
N PHE A 58 43.59 3.66 8.53
CA PHE A 58 43.97 3.30 9.89
C PHE A 58 44.49 1.86 9.86
N SER A 59 45.78 1.67 10.15
CA SER A 59 46.41 0.36 10.25
C SER A 59 46.61 -0.02 11.72
N VAL A 60 45.89 -1.04 12.19
CA VAL A 60 46.21 -1.73 13.44
C VAL A 60 47.18 -2.86 13.11
N SER A 61 48.33 -2.89 13.77
CA SER A 61 49.36 -3.92 13.58
C SER A 61 49.35 -4.90 14.75
N CYS A 62 49.04 -6.17 14.47
CA CYS A 62 49.12 -7.26 15.43
C CYS A 62 50.21 -8.23 14.96
N ASN A 63 51.38 -8.23 15.60
CA ASN A 63 52.42 -9.22 15.32
C ASN A 63 52.13 -10.51 16.09
N TYR A 64 51.90 -11.61 15.37
CA TYR A 64 51.93 -12.96 15.92
C TYR A 64 52.97 -13.77 15.14
N ALA A 65 53.92 -14.38 15.85
CA ALA A 65 54.96 -15.20 15.24
C ALA A 65 54.56 -16.69 15.30
N GLY A 66 54.63 -17.41 14.17
CA GLY A 66 54.26 -18.82 14.13
C GLY A 66 54.49 -19.51 12.77
N SER A 67 55.66 -20.13 12.62
CA SER A 67 55.99 -21.29 11.77
C SER A 67 55.44 -21.41 10.33
N TYR A 68 56.40 -21.42 9.39
CA TYR A 68 56.37 -21.98 8.03
C TYR A 68 55.27 -23.00 7.68
N ILE A 69 54.50 -22.65 6.65
CA ILE A 69 53.97 -23.58 5.63
C ILE A 69 53.91 -22.83 4.29
N ASN A 70 54.52 -23.40 3.25
CA ASN A 70 54.43 -22.88 1.88
C ASN A 70 53.21 -23.49 1.20
N GLU A 71 52.18 -22.69 0.92
CA GLU A 71 51.26 -22.93 -0.20
C GLU A 71 50.88 -21.58 -0.84
N ASP A 72 51.00 -21.49 -2.16
CA ASP A 72 50.81 -20.26 -2.97
C ASP A 72 49.32 -19.89 -3.15
N TYR A 73 48.54 -19.87 -2.06
CA TYR A 73 47.18 -19.36 -2.04
C TYR A 73 47.19 -17.85 -1.77
N ALA A 74 47.61 -17.09 -2.78
CA ALA A 74 47.33 -15.66 -2.87
C ALA A 74 45.82 -15.46 -3.04
N ALA A 75 45.08 -15.47 -1.93
CA ALA A 75 43.65 -15.23 -1.89
C ALA A 75 43.36 -13.80 -2.38
N ALA A 76 43.02 -13.68 -3.66
CA ALA A 76 42.47 -12.46 -4.20
C ALA A 76 41.22 -12.10 -3.38
N PRO A 77 41.10 -10.86 -2.86
CA PRO A 77 39.90 -10.46 -2.15
C PRO A 77 38.72 -10.59 -3.11
N ILE A 78 37.78 -11.49 -2.79
CA ILE A 78 36.54 -11.61 -3.53
C ILE A 78 35.76 -10.34 -3.23
N ASP A 79 35.71 -9.45 -4.22
CA ASP A 79 34.90 -8.23 -4.15
C ASP A 79 33.43 -8.63 -4.30
N VAL A 80 32.86 -9.12 -3.20
CA VAL A 80 31.42 -9.41 -3.10
C VAL A 80 30.71 -8.06 -3.06
N VAL A 81 30.45 -7.53 -4.25
CA VAL A 81 29.44 -6.48 -4.45
C VAL A 81 28.10 -7.12 -4.11
N ALA A 82 27.77 -7.10 -2.81
CA ALA A 82 26.44 -7.42 -2.35
C ALA A 82 25.49 -6.42 -3.00
N ASP A 83 24.63 -6.91 -3.89
CA ASP A 83 23.55 -6.11 -4.47
C ASP A 83 22.55 -5.83 -3.33
N VAL A 84 22.74 -4.69 -2.66
CA VAL A 84 21.91 -4.29 -1.53
C VAL A 84 20.55 -3.92 -2.09
N LYS A 85 19.67 -4.92 -2.15
CA LYS A 85 18.25 -4.79 -2.52
C LYS A 85 17.64 -3.70 -1.65
N THR A 86 17.50 -2.50 -2.22
CA THR A 86 17.02 -1.32 -1.52
C THR A 86 15.52 -1.40 -1.42
N GLU A 87 15.04 -1.98 -0.32
CA GLU A 87 13.61 -2.13 -0.08
C GLU A 87 12.94 -0.75 0.06
N ARG A 88 11.86 -0.56 -0.70
CA ARG A 88 11.12 0.71 -0.79
C ARG A 88 9.64 0.42 -0.80
N ILE A 89 8.90 0.96 0.16
CA ILE A 89 7.49 0.65 0.33
C ILE A 89 6.58 1.85 0.10
N ALA A 90 5.44 1.61 -0.55
CA ALA A 90 4.36 2.59 -0.69
C ALA A 90 3.25 2.27 0.32
N VAL A 91 3.09 3.11 1.36
CA VAL A 91 2.11 2.92 2.44
C VAL A 91 0.86 3.77 2.21
N LEU A 92 -0.22 3.11 1.76
CA LEU A 92 -1.52 3.74 1.54
C LEU A 92 -2.26 3.86 2.88
N GLY A 93 -2.61 5.08 3.25
CA GLY A 93 -3.13 5.43 4.58
C GLY A 93 -2.05 5.66 5.64
N GLY A 94 -0.78 5.88 5.26
CA GLY A 94 0.36 5.95 6.19
C GLY A 94 0.32 7.03 7.29
N SER A 95 -0.57 8.03 7.21
CA SER A 95 -0.81 9.01 8.29
C SER A 95 -1.90 8.57 9.29
N GLY A 96 -2.54 7.42 9.02
CA GLY A 96 -3.47 6.74 9.92
C GLY A 96 -2.75 6.06 11.09
N PHE A 97 -3.53 5.43 11.97
CA PHE A 97 -3.01 4.78 13.18
C PHE A 97 -2.02 3.64 12.83
N VAL A 98 -2.49 2.62 12.13
CA VAL A 98 -1.65 1.47 11.71
C VAL A 98 -0.57 1.91 10.71
N GLY A 99 -0.94 2.75 9.75
CA GLY A 99 -0.05 3.24 8.71
C GLY A 99 1.18 3.99 9.24
N SER A 100 1.01 4.82 10.28
CA SER A 100 2.14 5.59 10.84
C SER A 100 3.10 4.73 11.65
N ALA A 101 2.59 3.70 12.34
CA ALA A 101 3.43 2.70 13.00
C ALA A 101 4.26 1.90 11.98
N ILE A 102 3.67 1.50 10.84
CA ILE A 102 4.38 0.84 9.73
C ILE A 102 5.46 1.76 9.14
N CYS A 103 5.14 3.02 8.86
CA CYS A 103 6.12 3.98 8.34
C CYS A 103 7.31 4.15 9.29
N LYS A 104 7.04 4.27 10.61
CA LYS A 104 8.07 4.38 11.65
C LYS A 104 8.93 3.10 11.75
N ALA A 105 8.30 1.92 11.68
CA ALA A 105 9.00 0.64 11.74
C ALA A 105 9.90 0.42 10.51
N ALA A 106 9.41 0.75 9.31
CA ALA A 106 10.18 0.67 8.07
C ALA A 106 11.41 1.58 8.10
N VAL A 107 11.24 2.85 8.47
CA VAL A 107 12.35 3.80 8.66
C VAL A 107 13.38 3.27 9.68
N SER A 108 12.93 2.64 10.78
CA SER A 108 13.84 2.08 11.79
C SER A 108 14.68 0.88 11.31
N LYS A 109 14.30 0.25 10.20
CA LYS A 109 15.05 -0.83 9.54
C LYS A 109 15.73 -0.37 8.24
N GLY A 110 15.78 0.94 7.97
CA GLY A 110 16.44 1.51 6.79
C GLY A 110 15.69 1.34 5.46
N ILE A 111 14.41 0.97 5.51
CA ILE A 111 13.54 0.80 4.33
C ILE A 111 13.05 2.18 3.89
N GLU A 112 13.14 2.49 2.60
CA GLU A 112 12.59 3.74 2.05
C GLU A 112 11.05 3.73 2.10
N VAL A 113 10.43 4.85 2.47
CA VAL A 113 8.97 4.93 2.61
C VAL A 113 8.40 6.09 1.82
N VAL A 114 7.48 5.77 0.90
CA VAL A 114 6.52 6.73 0.33
C VAL A 114 5.18 6.50 1.03
N SER A 115 4.55 7.56 1.55
CA SER A 115 3.23 7.47 2.16
C SER A 115 2.22 8.30 1.38
N LEU A 116 1.14 7.66 0.93
CA LEU A 116 -0.03 8.35 0.39
C LEU A 116 -1.14 8.39 1.43
N SER A 117 -1.65 9.58 1.74
CA SER A 117 -2.87 9.74 2.54
C SER A 117 -3.57 11.06 2.27
N ARG A 118 -4.87 11.15 2.59
CA ARG A 118 -5.66 12.39 2.38
C ARG A 118 -5.12 13.59 3.15
N SER A 119 -4.49 13.38 4.31
CA SER A 119 -3.88 14.45 5.12
C SER A 119 -2.43 14.74 4.75
N GLY A 120 -1.76 13.86 4.01
CA GLY A 120 -0.31 13.93 3.81
C GLY A 120 0.46 13.86 5.13
N ARG A 121 1.49 14.69 5.26
CA ARG A 121 2.44 14.68 6.38
C ARG A 121 1.77 14.90 7.75
N PRO A 122 2.11 14.14 8.81
CA PRO A 122 1.64 14.38 10.17
C PRO A 122 2.10 15.75 10.73
N SER A 123 1.36 16.29 11.69
CA SER A 123 1.67 17.57 12.36
C SER A 123 2.84 17.50 13.34
N TYR A 124 3.18 16.32 13.86
CA TYR A 124 4.29 16.13 14.79
C TYR A 124 5.64 15.97 14.09
N SER A 125 6.72 16.34 14.79
CA SER A 125 8.07 16.53 14.23
C SER A 125 9.10 15.48 14.69
N ASP A 126 8.67 14.25 15.01
CA ASP A 126 9.57 13.14 15.33
C ASP A 126 10.59 12.91 14.17
N SER A 127 11.83 12.54 14.47
CA SER A 127 12.94 12.45 13.49
C SER A 127 12.70 11.49 12.33
N TRP A 128 11.92 10.42 12.54
CA TRP A 128 11.55 9.45 11.50
C TRP A 128 10.58 10.04 10.46
N VAL A 129 9.78 11.06 10.82
CA VAL A 129 8.81 11.70 9.91
C VAL A 129 9.53 12.46 8.79
N ASN A 130 10.77 12.89 9.01
CA ASN A 130 11.63 13.53 8.01
C ASN A 130 12.18 12.55 6.97
N GLN A 131 12.14 11.24 7.24
CA GLN A 131 12.69 10.19 6.38
C GLN A 131 11.61 9.52 5.50
N VAL A 132 10.35 9.90 5.68
CA VAL A 132 9.21 9.44 4.87
C VAL A 132 8.86 10.50 3.83
N SER A 133 8.70 10.09 2.58
CA SER A 133 8.16 10.94 1.51
C SER A 133 6.64 10.97 1.62
N TRP A 134 6.07 12.11 2.04
CA TRP A 134 4.63 12.23 2.28
C TRP A 134 3.91 12.87 1.10
N MET A 135 2.92 12.15 0.56
CA MET A 135 2.03 12.60 -0.51
C MET A 135 0.62 12.81 0.04
N ALA A 136 0.13 14.04 -0.06
CA ALA A 136 -1.27 14.37 0.20
C ALA A 136 -2.12 14.01 -1.02
N GLY A 137 -3.07 13.09 -0.88
CA GLY A 137 -3.93 12.67 -1.98
C GLY A 137 -5.00 11.66 -1.59
N ASP A 138 -5.99 11.51 -2.48
CA ASP A 138 -6.99 10.45 -2.39
C ASP A 138 -6.58 9.29 -3.33
N VAL A 139 -6.71 8.06 -2.84
CA VAL A 139 -6.39 6.83 -3.59
C VAL A 139 -7.18 6.70 -4.90
N PHE A 140 -8.41 7.24 -4.97
CA PHE A 140 -9.21 7.23 -6.20
C PHE A 140 -8.68 8.16 -7.29
N TYR A 141 -7.79 9.09 -6.95
CA TYR A 141 -7.22 10.11 -7.85
C TYR A 141 -5.70 10.19 -7.72
N ALA A 142 -5.07 9.13 -7.23
CA ALA A 142 -3.64 9.10 -6.97
C ALA A 142 -2.81 9.09 -8.26
N LYS A 143 -1.71 9.83 -8.25
CA LYS A 143 -0.65 9.74 -9.26
C LYS A 143 0.23 8.53 -8.96
N TRP A 144 -0.16 7.38 -9.49
CA TRP A 144 0.49 6.11 -9.20
C TRP A 144 1.95 6.06 -9.66
N ASP A 145 2.31 6.82 -10.68
CA ASP A 145 3.69 7.04 -11.14
C ASP A 145 4.57 7.76 -10.11
N GLU A 146 4.04 8.75 -9.39
CA GLU A 146 4.76 9.41 -8.29
C GLU A 146 4.83 8.52 -7.04
N VAL A 147 3.77 7.75 -6.75
CA VAL A 147 3.64 6.94 -5.53
C VAL A 147 4.42 5.61 -5.59
N LEU A 148 4.43 4.94 -6.75
CA LEU A 148 4.93 3.56 -6.90
C LEU A 148 6.33 3.48 -7.53
N VAL A 149 6.92 4.59 -7.97
CA VAL A 149 8.26 4.59 -8.57
C VAL A 149 9.28 3.95 -7.63
N GLY A 150 9.93 2.89 -8.10
CA GLY A 150 10.94 2.12 -7.38
C GLY A 150 10.42 1.29 -6.20
N ALA A 151 9.10 1.21 -5.95
CA ALA A 151 8.59 0.46 -4.81
C ALA A 151 8.69 -1.07 -5.04
N THR A 152 9.17 -1.78 -4.02
CA THR A 152 9.25 -3.24 -3.96
C THR A 152 8.00 -3.85 -3.33
N ALA A 153 7.30 -3.11 -2.46
CA ALA A 153 6.00 -3.51 -1.93
C ALA A 153 5.01 -2.36 -1.77
N VAL A 154 3.71 -2.64 -1.94
CA VAL A 154 2.62 -1.76 -1.52
C VAL A 154 2.00 -2.28 -0.23
N VAL A 155 1.79 -1.40 0.75
CA VAL A 155 1.10 -1.71 2.00
C VAL A 155 -0.20 -0.91 2.07
N SER A 156 -1.34 -1.57 2.01
CA SER A 156 -2.64 -0.93 2.22
C SER A 156 -3.10 -1.03 3.67
N THR A 157 -3.17 0.13 4.31
CA THR A 157 -3.85 0.33 5.60
C THR A 157 -5.22 1.00 5.44
N LEU A 158 -5.76 1.01 4.21
CA LEU A 158 -7.02 1.67 3.90
C LEU A 158 -8.19 0.97 4.60
N GLY A 159 -8.88 1.76 5.42
CA GLY A 159 -10.11 1.37 6.09
C GLY A 159 -10.85 2.58 6.61
N GLY A 160 -12.16 2.42 6.82
CA GLY A 160 -13.01 3.49 7.31
C GLY A 160 -14.39 3.00 7.72
N PHE A 161 -14.97 3.70 8.69
CA PHE A 161 -16.33 3.52 9.19
C PHE A 161 -17.19 4.71 8.74
N GLY A 162 -18.48 4.47 8.48
CA GLY A 162 -19.38 5.49 7.93
C GLY A 162 -20.70 4.86 7.47
N SER A 163 -21.31 5.42 6.43
CA SER A 163 -22.44 4.76 5.76
C SER A 163 -22.03 3.44 5.10
N GLU A 164 -22.99 2.57 4.83
CA GLU A 164 -22.78 1.30 4.10
C GLU A 164 -22.05 1.50 2.75
N GLU A 165 -22.40 2.57 2.01
CA GLU A 165 -21.77 2.94 0.75
C GLU A 165 -20.32 3.41 0.95
N GLN A 166 -20.09 4.30 1.93
CA GLN A 166 -18.75 4.75 2.29
C GLN A 166 -17.85 3.58 2.68
N MET A 167 -18.37 2.63 3.46
CA MET A 167 -17.64 1.45 3.88
C MET A 167 -17.33 0.51 2.72
N LYS A 168 -18.28 0.25 1.81
CA LYS A 168 -18.03 -0.56 0.58
C LYS A 168 -16.97 0.08 -0.30
N LYS A 169 -17.04 1.41 -0.47
CA LYS A 169 -16.09 2.20 -1.26
C LYS A 169 -14.68 2.19 -0.66
N ILE A 170 -14.51 2.53 0.62
CA ILE A 170 -13.17 2.65 1.23
C ILE A 170 -12.54 1.31 1.62
N ASN A 171 -13.33 0.32 2.05
CA ASN A 171 -12.78 -0.97 2.47
C ASN A 171 -12.66 -1.96 1.29
N GLY A 172 -13.48 -1.80 0.24
CA GLY A 172 -13.47 -2.62 -0.98
C GLY A 172 -12.82 -1.90 -2.17
N GLU A 173 -13.57 -1.01 -2.83
CA GLU A 173 -13.20 -0.42 -4.13
C GLU A 173 -11.83 0.26 -4.12
N ALA A 174 -11.53 1.05 -3.08
CA ALA A 174 -10.24 1.72 -2.90
C ALA A 174 -9.06 0.75 -2.83
N ASN A 175 -9.24 -0.39 -2.15
CA ASN A 175 -8.22 -1.43 -2.06
C ASN A 175 -8.07 -2.17 -3.39
N ILE A 176 -9.17 -2.52 -4.06
CA ILE A 176 -9.15 -3.19 -5.38
C ILE A 176 -8.42 -2.31 -6.41
N LEU A 177 -8.70 -1.01 -6.43
CA LEU A 177 -8.03 -0.04 -7.30
C LEU A 177 -6.52 0.03 -6.99
N ALA A 178 -6.14 0.05 -5.71
CA ALA A 178 -4.73 0.02 -5.30
C ALA A 178 -4.01 -1.27 -5.71
N VAL A 179 -4.65 -2.44 -5.58
CA VAL A 179 -4.08 -3.73 -6.03
C VAL A 179 -3.95 -3.77 -7.56
N GLY A 180 -4.91 -3.19 -8.29
CA GLY A 180 -4.80 -2.97 -9.74
C GLY A 180 -3.58 -2.11 -10.10
N ALA A 181 -3.50 -0.89 -9.56
CA ALA A 181 -2.39 0.01 -9.83
C ALA A 181 -1.02 -0.61 -9.47
N ALA A 182 -0.90 -1.26 -8.31
CA ALA A 182 0.32 -1.97 -7.93
C ALA A 182 0.72 -3.05 -8.95
N LYS A 183 -0.27 -3.78 -9.49
CA LYS A 183 0.00 -4.84 -10.48
C LYS A 183 0.39 -4.27 -11.83
N ASP A 184 -0.28 -3.20 -12.27
CA ASP A 184 -0.03 -2.54 -13.56
C ASP A 184 1.34 -1.86 -13.60
N PHE A 185 1.82 -1.36 -12.45
CA PHE A 185 3.18 -0.84 -12.27
C PHE A 185 4.24 -1.93 -12.00
N GLY A 186 3.87 -3.21 -12.00
CA GLY A 186 4.80 -4.33 -11.84
C GLY A 186 5.38 -4.50 -10.43
N ILE A 187 4.77 -3.91 -9.40
CA ILE A 187 5.22 -4.05 -8.01
C ILE A 187 5.09 -5.52 -7.60
N PRO A 188 6.14 -6.18 -7.07
CA PRO A 188 6.16 -7.63 -6.91
C PRO A 188 5.36 -8.15 -5.71
N LYS A 189 5.19 -7.33 -4.66
CA LYS A 189 4.55 -7.71 -3.38
C LYS A 189 3.43 -6.73 -2.99
N PHE A 190 2.30 -7.24 -2.49
CA PHE A 190 1.19 -6.42 -1.98
C PHE A 190 0.73 -6.93 -0.61
N ILE A 191 0.66 -6.03 0.37
CA ILE A 191 0.34 -6.33 1.76
C ILE A 191 -0.95 -5.59 2.15
N LEU A 192 -1.99 -6.31 2.53
CA LEU A 192 -3.29 -5.79 2.94
C LEU A 192 -3.52 -5.99 4.44
N ILE A 193 -3.80 -4.90 5.16
CA ILE A 193 -4.34 -4.97 6.52
C ILE A 193 -5.86 -5.19 6.41
N SER A 194 -6.28 -6.42 6.66
CA SER A 194 -7.68 -6.83 6.70
C SER A 194 -8.20 -6.85 8.15
N VAL A 195 -9.14 -7.73 8.45
CA VAL A 195 -9.76 -7.93 9.76
C VAL A 195 -10.05 -9.42 9.96
N HIS A 196 -9.88 -9.90 11.18
CA HIS A 196 -10.24 -11.26 11.57
C HIS A 196 -11.77 -11.44 11.63
N ASP A 197 -12.29 -12.58 11.16
CA ASP A 197 -13.72 -12.78 10.90
C ASP A 197 -14.37 -13.97 11.63
N TYR A 198 -13.64 -14.71 12.48
CA TYR A 198 -14.24 -15.75 13.33
C TYR A 198 -15.14 -15.17 14.43
N ASN A 199 -16.19 -15.93 14.78
CA ASN A 199 -17.17 -15.69 15.85
C ASN A 199 -17.99 -14.38 15.79
N LEU A 200 -17.96 -13.64 14.68
CA LEU A 200 -18.87 -12.51 14.49
C LEU A 200 -20.25 -12.98 13.96
N PRO A 201 -21.36 -12.54 14.58
CA PRO A 201 -22.71 -12.71 14.05
C PRO A 201 -22.84 -12.34 12.58
N SER A 202 -23.65 -13.12 11.85
CA SER A 202 -23.85 -13.01 10.41
C SER A 202 -24.27 -11.61 9.93
N PHE A 203 -24.98 -10.84 10.76
CA PHE A 203 -25.36 -9.47 10.43
C PHE A 203 -24.17 -8.49 10.37
N LEU A 204 -23.13 -8.65 11.20
CA LEU A 204 -21.89 -7.86 11.06
C LEU A 204 -21.09 -8.28 9.83
N LEU A 205 -20.97 -9.59 9.60
CA LEU A 205 -20.28 -10.13 8.42
C LEU A 205 -20.93 -9.69 7.09
N SER A 206 -22.21 -9.32 7.13
CA SER A 206 -22.97 -8.78 6.00
C SER A 206 -22.81 -7.27 5.78
N SER A 207 -22.16 -6.54 6.69
CA SER A 207 -21.95 -5.09 6.57
C SER A 207 -21.00 -4.73 5.42
N GLY A 208 -21.10 -3.49 4.95
CA GLY A 208 -20.22 -2.90 3.93
C GLY A 208 -18.74 -2.92 4.30
N TYR A 209 -18.43 -2.98 5.60
CA TYR A 209 -17.06 -3.08 6.12
C TYR A 209 -16.44 -4.45 5.80
N PHE A 210 -17.03 -5.54 6.31
CA PHE A 210 -16.50 -6.90 6.14
C PHE A 210 -16.62 -7.38 4.69
N THR A 211 -17.73 -7.06 4.00
CA THR A 211 -17.89 -7.39 2.58
C THR A 211 -16.89 -6.62 1.70
N GLY A 212 -16.56 -5.37 2.04
CA GLY A 212 -15.49 -4.61 1.40
C GLY A 212 -14.12 -5.27 1.60
N LYS A 213 -13.74 -5.55 2.85
CA LYS A 213 -12.46 -6.21 3.18
C LYS A 213 -12.31 -7.57 2.47
N ARG A 214 -13.30 -8.46 2.54
CA ARG A 214 -13.25 -9.78 1.86
C ARG A 214 -13.10 -9.69 0.33
N LYS A 215 -13.70 -8.68 -0.31
CA LYS A 215 -13.47 -8.42 -1.75
C LYS A 215 -12.02 -7.99 -2.01
N ALA A 216 -11.46 -7.11 -1.18
CA ALA A 216 -10.07 -6.68 -1.28
C ALA A 216 -9.08 -7.85 -1.07
N GLU A 217 -9.34 -8.73 -0.09
CA GLU A 217 -8.53 -9.95 0.11
C GLU A 217 -8.54 -10.86 -1.13
N SER A 218 -9.72 -11.07 -1.72
CA SER A 218 -9.89 -11.90 -2.91
C SER A 218 -9.09 -11.35 -4.09
N GLU A 219 -9.08 -10.02 -4.27
CA GLU A 219 -8.31 -9.34 -5.31
C GLU A 219 -6.80 -9.49 -5.10
N VAL A 220 -6.30 -9.32 -3.86
CA VAL A 220 -4.88 -9.53 -3.51
C VAL A 220 -4.46 -10.96 -3.84
N LEU A 221 -5.17 -11.96 -3.33
CA LEU A 221 -4.81 -13.37 -3.53
C LEU A 221 -4.93 -13.80 -5.00
N SER A 222 -5.80 -13.17 -5.79
CA SER A 222 -5.92 -13.42 -7.24
C SER A 222 -4.77 -12.80 -8.05
N LYS A 223 -4.39 -11.54 -7.78
CA LYS A 223 -3.32 -10.85 -8.53
C LYS A 223 -1.90 -11.17 -8.04
N TYR A 224 -1.79 -11.64 -6.80
CA TYR A 224 -0.54 -11.94 -6.10
C TYR A 224 -0.57 -13.31 -5.41
N PRO A 225 -0.72 -14.42 -6.17
CA PRO A 225 -0.90 -15.76 -5.58
C PRO A 225 0.30 -16.23 -4.74
N ASN A 226 1.53 -15.81 -5.09
CA ASN A 226 2.77 -16.25 -4.46
C ASN A 226 3.52 -15.10 -3.74
N SER A 227 2.89 -13.93 -3.60
CA SER A 227 3.52 -12.73 -2.99
C SER A 227 2.50 -11.73 -2.41
N GLY A 228 1.24 -12.13 -2.30
CA GLY A 228 0.17 -11.35 -1.71
C GLY A 228 0.04 -11.70 -0.24
N VAL A 229 0.02 -10.70 0.63
CA VAL A 229 -0.04 -10.87 2.07
C VAL A 229 -1.34 -10.26 2.59
N VAL A 230 -2.12 -11.05 3.33
CA VAL A 230 -3.34 -10.60 3.99
C VAL A 230 -3.16 -10.82 5.49
N LEU A 231 -2.97 -9.73 6.25
CA LEU A 231 -2.94 -9.81 7.70
C LEU A 231 -4.37 -9.65 8.24
N ARG A 232 -4.85 -10.61 9.03
CA ARG A 232 -6.15 -10.56 9.72
C ARG A 232 -5.98 -10.37 11.23
N PRO A 233 -5.67 -9.14 11.70
CA PRO A 233 -5.63 -8.83 13.13
C PRO A 233 -7.04 -8.80 13.74
N GLY A 234 -7.09 -8.99 15.06
CA GLY A 234 -8.25 -8.64 15.90
C GLY A 234 -8.31 -7.13 16.14
N PHE A 235 -8.79 -6.72 17.31
CA PHE A 235 -8.76 -5.30 17.70
C PHE A 235 -7.31 -4.79 17.83
N ILE A 236 -6.97 -3.74 17.09
CA ILE A 236 -5.61 -3.16 17.10
C ILE A 236 -5.57 -2.02 18.13
N TYR A 237 -4.71 -2.14 19.14
CA TYR A 237 -4.57 -1.16 20.23
C TYR A 237 -3.18 -0.51 20.26
N GLY A 238 -3.06 0.63 20.93
CA GLY A 238 -1.81 1.38 21.07
C GLY A 238 -2.04 2.89 21.21
N ARG A 239 -0.95 3.65 21.26
CA ARG A 239 -0.98 5.12 21.35
C ARG A 239 -0.87 5.75 19.96
N ARG A 240 -1.73 6.73 19.65
CA ARG A 240 -1.59 7.57 18.47
C ARG A 240 -1.09 8.95 18.89
N LYS A 241 -0.03 9.44 18.23
CA LYS A 241 0.35 10.86 18.35
C LYS A 241 -0.56 11.70 17.46
N VAL A 242 -1.25 12.67 18.06
CA VAL A 242 -1.98 13.74 17.36
C VAL A 242 -1.56 15.05 18.01
N ASP A 243 -1.04 15.99 17.23
CA ASP A 243 -0.58 17.31 17.68
C ASP A 243 0.38 17.28 18.89
N GLY A 244 1.27 16.28 18.90
CA GLY A 244 2.30 16.09 19.94
C GLY A 244 1.83 15.35 21.19
N LEU A 245 0.53 15.15 21.38
CA LEU A 245 -0.04 14.38 22.49
C LEU A 245 -0.12 12.88 22.12
N GLU A 246 0.39 12.01 22.99
CA GLU A 246 0.20 10.56 22.89
C GLU A 246 -1.15 10.16 23.49
N ILE A 247 -2.14 10.00 22.62
CA ILE A 247 -3.51 9.70 23.03
C ILE A 247 -3.75 8.19 22.82
N PRO A 248 -4.04 7.41 23.89
CA PRO A 248 -4.62 6.08 23.76
C PRO A 248 -5.94 6.17 22.98
N LEU A 249 -6.16 5.27 22.03
CA LEU A 249 -7.39 5.30 21.22
C LEU A 249 -8.69 5.16 22.03
N ASP A 250 -8.61 4.70 23.27
CA ASP A 250 -9.71 4.62 24.23
C ASP A 250 -10.34 6.00 24.57
N LEU A 251 -9.61 7.11 24.34
CA LEU A 251 -10.00 8.47 24.75
C LEU A 251 -10.46 9.39 23.60
N ILE A 252 -10.55 8.90 22.34
CA ILE A 252 -10.91 9.73 21.18
C ILE A 252 -12.42 9.61 20.86
N GLY A 253 -13.23 10.48 21.47
CA GLY A 253 -14.69 10.55 21.30
C GLY A 253 -15.19 10.83 19.87
N GLU A 254 -16.49 10.60 19.64
CA GLU A 254 -17.23 10.54 18.35
C GLU A 254 -17.00 9.28 17.48
N PRO A 255 -15.83 8.96 16.90
CA PRO A 255 -15.64 7.68 16.22
C PRO A 255 -15.64 6.49 17.19
N VAL A 256 -15.04 6.63 18.38
CA VAL A 256 -15.11 5.61 19.44
C VAL A 256 -16.52 5.52 20.00
N GLU A 257 -17.26 6.62 20.15
CA GLU A 257 -18.68 6.53 20.50
C GLU A 257 -19.51 5.82 19.44
N ARG A 258 -19.21 5.97 18.14
CA ARG A 258 -19.91 5.23 17.09
C ARG A 258 -19.50 3.77 17.02
N ILE A 259 -18.22 3.45 17.25
CA ILE A 259 -17.75 2.07 17.36
C ILE A 259 -18.37 1.43 18.59
N LEU A 260 -18.24 2.04 19.78
CA LEU A 260 -18.87 1.57 21.02
C LEU A 260 -20.39 1.51 20.92
N ARG A 261 -21.11 2.49 20.37
CA ARG A 261 -22.58 2.38 20.17
C ARG A 261 -22.95 1.32 19.14
N ALA A 262 -22.14 1.11 18.11
CA ALA A 262 -22.32 -0.03 17.20
C ALA A 262 -22.05 -1.34 17.94
N THR A 263 -21.04 -1.41 18.80
CA THR A 263 -20.71 -2.55 19.67
C THR A 263 -21.76 -2.76 20.76
N GLU A 264 -22.40 -1.73 21.30
CA GLU A 264 -23.48 -1.78 22.30
C GLU A 264 -24.81 -2.19 21.66
N ASN A 265 -25.13 -1.68 20.47
CA ASN A 265 -26.27 -2.17 19.71
C ASN A 265 -26.03 -3.60 19.20
N PHE A 266 -24.76 -3.99 19.02
CA PHE A 266 -24.32 -5.35 18.75
C PHE A 266 -24.35 -6.26 19.99
N THR A 267 -24.07 -5.75 21.21
CA THR A 267 -24.12 -6.54 22.46
C THR A 267 -25.48 -6.53 23.15
N LYS A 268 -26.38 -5.58 22.88
CA LYS A 268 -27.78 -5.63 23.34
C LYS A 268 -28.48 -6.98 23.06
N PRO A 269 -28.33 -7.62 21.87
CA PRO A 269 -28.81 -8.99 21.64
C PRO A 269 -27.83 -10.10 22.12
N LEU A 270 -26.60 -9.78 22.52
CA LEU A 270 -25.64 -10.74 23.10
C LEU A 270 -25.76 -10.84 24.64
N ASN A 271 -26.38 -9.87 25.31
CA ASN A 271 -26.63 -9.91 26.76
C ASN A 271 -27.50 -11.09 27.23
N SER A 272 -28.14 -11.81 26.30
CA SER A 272 -28.91 -13.04 26.54
C SER A 272 -28.15 -14.33 26.18
N LEU A 273 -26.89 -14.25 25.75
CA LEU A 273 -26.06 -15.42 25.44
C LEU A 273 -25.09 -15.72 26.59
N PRO A 274 -24.79 -17.01 26.85
CA PRO A 274 -23.82 -17.39 27.87
C PRO A 274 -22.44 -16.81 27.54
N ALA A 275 -21.73 -16.34 28.57
CA ALA A 275 -20.46 -15.62 28.44
C ALA A 275 -19.33 -16.42 27.75
N SER A 276 -19.53 -17.71 27.48
CA SER A 276 -18.64 -18.56 26.69
C SER A 276 -18.64 -18.26 25.19
N ASP A 277 -19.72 -17.68 24.64
CA ASP A 277 -19.90 -17.58 23.19
C ASP A 277 -19.41 -16.24 22.60
N ILE A 278 -19.13 -15.25 23.45
CA ILE A 278 -18.60 -13.94 23.05
C ILE A 278 -17.06 -13.98 23.03
N PHE A 279 -16.50 -14.87 22.20
CA PHE A 279 -15.05 -14.87 21.91
C PHE A 279 -14.70 -13.70 20.97
N LEU A 280 -14.54 -12.51 21.56
CA LEU A 280 -13.88 -11.39 20.89
C LEU A 280 -12.43 -11.80 20.57
N ALA A 281 -12.05 -11.71 19.30
CA ALA A 281 -10.71 -12.11 18.86
C ALA A 281 -9.62 -11.31 19.61
N PRO A 282 -8.55 -11.96 20.09
CA PRO A 282 -7.61 -11.35 21.03
C PRO A 282 -6.93 -10.10 20.45
N PRO A 283 -6.79 -9.03 21.24
CA PRO A 283 -6.22 -7.78 20.74
C PRO A 283 -4.74 -7.94 20.34
N VAL A 284 -4.31 -7.08 19.42
CA VAL A 284 -2.95 -7.05 18.84
C VAL A 284 -2.41 -5.64 18.96
N SER A 285 -1.14 -5.46 19.37
CA SER A 285 -0.60 -4.11 19.43
C SER A 285 -0.33 -3.59 18.01
N VAL A 286 -0.47 -2.28 17.81
CA VAL A 286 -0.16 -1.64 16.53
C VAL A 286 1.30 -1.83 16.13
N ASP A 287 2.20 -1.96 17.11
CA ASP A 287 3.62 -2.23 16.91
C ASP A 287 3.85 -3.69 16.44
N ASP A 288 3.10 -4.68 16.96
CA ASP A 288 3.16 -6.05 16.43
C ASP A 288 2.68 -6.10 14.97
N VAL A 289 1.57 -5.45 14.65
CA VAL A 289 1.06 -5.37 13.26
C VAL A 289 2.09 -4.70 12.34
N ALA A 290 2.72 -3.62 12.80
CA ALA A 290 3.75 -2.93 12.03
C ALA A 290 4.98 -3.83 11.79
N LEU A 291 5.48 -4.52 12.82
CA LEU A 291 6.62 -5.43 12.70
C LEU A 291 6.32 -6.66 11.85
N ALA A 292 5.10 -7.19 11.89
CA ALA A 292 4.66 -8.26 11.00
C ALA A 292 4.63 -7.81 9.52
N VAL A 293 4.25 -6.56 9.24
CA VAL A 293 4.38 -5.97 7.90
C VAL A 293 5.85 -5.85 7.50
N ILE A 294 6.75 -5.44 8.40
CA ILE A 294 8.18 -5.39 8.07
C ILE A 294 8.75 -6.79 7.80
N ASN A 295 8.33 -7.82 8.55
CA ASN A 295 8.68 -9.20 8.23
C ASN A 295 8.22 -9.54 6.82
N ALA A 296 6.95 -9.26 6.49
CA ALA A 296 6.37 -9.52 5.19
C ALA A 296 7.10 -8.78 4.04
N VAL A 297 7.64 -7.57 4.27
CA VAL A 297 8.42 -6.84 3.26
C VAL A 297 9.74 -7.57 2.99
N VAL A 298 10.50 -7.89 4.05
CA VAL A 298 11.87 -8.44 3.96
C VAL A 298 11.91 -9.93 3.60
N ASP A 299 10.92 -10.70 4.04
CA ASP A 299 10.80 -12.14 3.81
C ASP A 299 10.00 -12.39 2.52
N ASP A 300 10.67 -12.89 1.47
CA ASP A 300 10.04 -13.19 0.18
C ASP A 300 9.20 -14.48 0.18
N ASP A 301 9.39 -15.37 1.17
CA ASP A 301 8.56 -16.56 1.38
C ASP A 301 7.31 -16.26 2.25
N PHE A 302 7.19 -15.04 2.79
CA PHE A 302 6.04 -14.62 3.59
C PHE A 302 4.87 -14.15 2.71
N PHE A 303 4.01 -15.08 2.29
CA PHE A 303 2.79 -14.80 1.53
C PHE A 303 1.58 -15.65 1.99
N GLY A 304 0.37 -15.23 1.62
CA GLY A 304 -0.89 -15.85 2.01
C GLY A 304 -1.69 -15.06 3.05
N VAL A 305 -2.55 -15.76 3.80
CA VAL A 305 -3.43 -15.18 4.83
C VAL A 305 -2.90 -15.54 6.21
N PHE A 306 -2.74 -14.55 7.09
CA PHE A 306 -2.13 -14.70 8.42
C PHE A 306 -3.10 -14.37 9.55
N THR A 307 -3.22 -15.28 10.52
CA THR A 307 -4.02 -15.11 11.74
C THR A 307 -3.33 -14.21 12.78
N ILE A 308 -4.03 -13.93 13.88
CA ILE A 308 -3.54 -13.09 14.99
C ILE A 308 -2.25 -13.65 15.61
N GLU A 309 -2.17 -14.98 15.73
CA GLU A 309 -1.04 -15.69 16.31
C GLU A 309 0.18 -15.58 15.39
N GLN A 310 -0.02 -15.80 14.09
CA GLN A 310 1.03 -15.71 13.07
C GLN A 310 1.54 -14.25 12.91
N ILE A 311 0.66 -13.25 13.05
CA ILE A 311 1.06 -11.83 13.12
C ILE A 311 2.00 -11.60 14.32
N LYS A 312 1.68 -12.14 15.50
CA LYS A 312 2.53 -12.01 16.69
C LYS A 312 3.86 -12.75 16.55
N GLU A 313 3.86 -13.92 15.92
CA GLU A 313 5.09 -14.67 15.61
C GLU A 313 5.99 -13.92 14.61
N ALA A 314 5.42 -13.40 13.52
CA ALA A 314 6.14 -12.59 12.53
C ALA A 314 6.72 -11.32 13.15
N ALA A 315 5.96 -10.65 14.03
CA ALA A 315 6.45 -9.49 14.78
C ALA A 315 7.66 -9.83 15.68
N ALA A 316 7.63 -11.00 16.34
CA ALA A 316 8.72 -11.43 17.22
C ALA A 316 10.04 -11.65 16.47
N LYS A 317 10.00 -12.15 15.23
CA LYS A 317 11.19 -12.36 14.37
C LYS A 317 11.93 -11.05 14.06
N VAL A 318 11.22 -9.93 13.96
CA VAL A 318 11.77 -8.61 13.58
C VAL A 318 12.24 -7.78 14.78
N ARG A 319 11.84 -8.15 16.02
CA ARG A 319 12.25 -7.47 17.26
C ARG A 319 13.71 -7.70 17.67
N VAL A 320 14.36 -8.69 17.07
CA VAL A 320 15.76 -9.06 17.30
C VAL A 320 16.71 -8.01 16.68
#